data_AF-A0A932D893-F1
#
_entry.id   AF-A0A932D893-F1
#
_cell.length_a   1.000
_cell.length_b   1.000
_cell.length_c   1.000
_cell.angle_alpha   90.00
_cell.angle_beta   90.00
_cell.angle_gamma   90.00
#
_symmetry.space_group_name_H-M   'P 1'
#
loop_
_entity.id
_entity.type
_entity.pdbx_description
1 polymer ?
#
loop_
_entity_poly.entity_id
_entity_poly.type
_entity_poly.pdbx_seq_one_letter_code
_entity_poly.pdbx_strand_id
1 'polypeptide(L)'
;MREHRPARTYSDRLVELSEGTLLFRRYYFPFGTKQIRLTDIEQIEVIRHPRRWYNLRIHGSGDLRTWFPCDWRRPWRDRTYILSERWKRRRVGFTVENPERFEQVIATRKLPVTQQPPKGQIW
;
A
#
# COMPACT_ATOMS: atom_id res chain seq x y z
N MET A 1 26.69 -22.96 4.19
CA MET A 1 25.73 -22.30 3.28
C MET A 1 24.67 -21.61 4.12
N ARG A 2 24.55 -20.28 4.09
CA ARG A 2 23.50 -19.57 4.85
C ARG A 2 22.24 -19.53 3.98
N GLU A 3 21.23 -20.29 4.39
CA GLU A 3 19.88 -20.25 3.83
C GLU A 3 19.38 -18.79 3.83
N HIS A 4 19.25 -18.17 2.66
CA HIS A 4 18.59 -16.88 2.53
C HIS A 4 17.08 -17.11 2.69
N ARG A 5 16.58 -17.10 3.93
CA ARG A 5 15.13 -17.03 4.14
C ARG A 5 14.61 -15.73 3.53
N PRO A 6 13.58 -15.79 2.66
CA PRO A 6 13.00 -14.58 2.12
C PRO A 6 12.46 -13.71 3.26
N ALA A 7 12.66 -12.40 3.15
CA ALA A 7 12.20 -11.45 4.15
C ALA A 7 10.68 -11.60 4.34
N ARG A 8 10.25 -11.80 5.59
CA ARG A 8 8.83 -11.95 5.93
C ARG A 8 8.22 -10.69 6.54
N THR A 9 9.02 -9.64 6.71
CA THR A 9 8.60 -8.35 7.28
C THR A 9 9.15 -7.19 6.46
N TYR A 10 8.41 -6.10 6.47
CA TYR A 10 8.77 -4.85 5.81
C TYR A 10 8.49 -3.69 6.75
N SER A 11 9.36 -2.69 6.80
CA SER A 11 9.11 -1.48 7.57
C SER A 11 9.81 -0.31 6.91
N ASP A 12 9.09 0.80 6.79
CA ASP A 12 9.60 2.09 6.37
C ASP A 12 8.93 3.22 7.19
N ARG A 13 9.12 4.47 6.75
CA ARG A 13 8.58 5.65 7.43
C ARG A 13 7.05 5.82 7.31
N LEU A 14 6.41 5.11 6.37
CA LEU A 14 4.99 5.20 6.06
C LEU A 14 4.22 4.00 6.59
N VAL A 15 4.75 2.80 6.40
CA VAL A 15 4.08 1.53 6.69
C VAL A 15 5.00 0.52 7.37
N GLU A 16 4.39 -0.42 8.07
CA GLU A 16 5.06 -1.60 8.61
C GLU A 16 4.18 -2.84 8.38
N LEU A 17 4.73 -3.82 7.67
CA LEU A 17 4.16 -5.14 7.46
C LEU A 17 4.87 -6.12 8.40
N SER A 18 4.15 -6.46 9.48
CA SER A 18 4.59 -7.39 10.52
C SER A 18 3.88 -8.74 10.36
N GLU A 19 4.03 -9.67 11.32
CA GLU A 19 3.61 -11.06 11.09
C GLU A 19 2.11 -11.26 10.84
N GLY A 20 1.27 -10.45 11.48
CA GLY A 20 -0.19 -10.55 11.37
C GLY A 20 -0.87 -9.24 11.02
N THR A 21 -0.12 -8.16 10.82
CA THR A 21 -0.69 -6.82 10.64
C THR A 21 0.06 -5.98 9.61
N LEU A 22 -0.68 -5.06 8.98
CA LEU A 22 -0.17 -3.94 8.21
C LEU A 22 -0.52 -2.65 8.95
N LEU A 23 0.50 -1.93 9.39
CA LEU A 23 0.41 -0.67 10.11
C LEU A 23 0.67 0.50 9.15
N PHE A 24 -0.18 1.53 9.22
CA PHE A 24 0.01 2.82 8.57
C PHE A 24 0.38 3.85 9.62
N ARG A 25 1.59 4.43 9.54
CA ARG A 25 2.13 5.32 10.58
C ARG A 25 1.53 6.73 10.59
N ARG A 26 0.96 7.16 9.47
CA ARG A 26 0.43 8.53 9.27
C ARG A 26 -0.98 8.51 8.70
N TYR A 27 -1.84 7.68 9.29
CA TYR A 27 -3.19 7.44 8.77
C TYR A 27 -4.18 8.56 9.11
N TYR A 28 -4.14 9.06 10.36
CA TYR A 28 -4.97 10.18 10.81
C TYR A 28 -4.10 11.42 10.95
N PHE A 29 -4.52 12.53 10.34
CA PHE A 29 -3.84 13.81 10.48
C PHE A 29 -4.32 14.55 11.74
N PRO A 30 -3.44 15.21 12.51
CA PRO A 30 -1.99 15.36 12.27
C PRO A 30 -1.14 14.17 12.74
N PHE A 31 -1.62 13.39 13.71
CA PHE A 31 -0.93 12.23 14.25
C PHE A 31 -1.92 11.09 14.48
N GLY A 32 -1.60 9.90 14.00
CA GLY A 32 -2.39 8.72 14.28
C GLY A 32 -2.10 7.60 13.31
N THR A 33 -2.04 6.39 13.87
CA THR A 33 -1.79 5.17 13.12
C THR A 33 -3.08 4.41 12.88
N LYS A 34 -3.11 3.60 11.82
CA LYS A 34 -4.13 2.57 11.65
C LYS A 34 -3.45 1.23 11.46
N GLN A 35 -3.93 0.21 12.14
CA GLN A 35 -3.48 -1.16 11.96
C GLN A 35 -4.62 -1.97 11.33
N ILE A 36 -4.26 -2.83 10.37
CA ILE A 36 -5.17 -3.75 9.70
C ILE A 36 -4.59 -5.15 9.88
N ARG A 37 -5.41 -6.13 10.28
CA ARG A 37 -4.97 -7.53 10.34
C ARG A 37 -4.88 -8.10 8.93
N LEU A 38 -3.87 -8.91 8.65
CA LEU A 38 -3.69 -9.49 7.31
C LEU A 38 -4.86 -10.39 6.91
N THR A 39 -5.53 -11.02 7.87
CA THR A 39 -6.76 -11.82 7.66
C THR A 39 -7.94 -10.99 7.17
N ASP A 40 -7.97 -9.71 7.53
CA ASP A 40 -9.02 -8.78 7.14
C ASP A 40 -8.77 -8.18 5.75
N ILE A 41 -7.59 -8.39 5.16
CA ILE A 41 -7.28 -7.91 3.81
C ILE A 41 -8.03 -8.79 2.80
N GLU A 42 -8.89 -8.16 2.01
CA GLU A 42 -9.60 -8.81 0.91
C GLU A 42 -8.76 -8.79 -0.37
N GLN A 43 -8.18 -7.63 -0.69
CA GLN A 43 -7.38 -7.43 -1.90
C GLN A 43 -6.42 -6.25 -1.73
N ILE A 44 -5.23 -6.37 -2.33
CA ILE A 44 -4.29 -5.27 -2.55
C ILE A 44 -4.13 -5.08 -4.06
N GLU A 45 -4.63 -3.98 -4.59
CA GLU A 45 -4.44 -3.60 -5.99
C GLU A 45 -3.16 -2.77 -6.15
N VAL A 46 -2.31 -3.11 -7.10
CA VAL A 46 -1.08 -2.38 -7.43
C VAL A 46 -1.31 -1.53 -8.66
N ILE A 47 -1.19 -0.21 -8.48
CA ILE A 47 -1.33 0.79 -9.54
C ILE A 47 0.04 1.39 -9.84
N ARG A 48 0.61 1.01 -10.99
CA ARG A 48 1.89 1.54 -11.49
C ARG A 48 1.65 2.84 -12.26
N HIS A 49 2.50 3.83 -12.04
CA HIS A 49 2.40 5.12 -12.67
C HIS A 49 3.77 5.79 -12.85
N PRO A 50 3.93 6.70 -13.83
CA PRO A 50 5.12 7.53 -13.93
C PRO A 50 5.33 8.36 -12.65
N ARG A 51 6.60 8.52 -12.26
CA ARG A 51 6.98 9.46 -11.20
C ARG A 51 6.60 10.88 -11.64
N ARG A 52 6.19 11.70 -10.66
CA ARG A 52 5.67 13.07 -10.82
C ARG A 52 4.28 13.17 -11.44
N TRP A 53 3.42 12.17 -11.24
CA TRP A 53 2.01 12.29 -11.58
C TRP A 53 1.32 13.34 -10.69
N TYR A 54 0.80 14.40 -11.32
CA TYR A 54 0.24 15.60 -10.70
C TYR A 54 -1.09 15.45 -9.91
N ASN A 55 -1.72 14.26 -9.89
CA ASN A 55 -3.04 14.03 -9.28
C ASN A 55 -2.98 13.16 -8.01
N LEU A 56 -1.80 13.06 -7.39
CA LEU A 56 -1.61 12.22 -6.22
C LEU A 56 -2.01 12.97 -4.94
N ARG A 57 -3.10 12.51 -4.31
CA ARG A 57 -3.56 13.02 -3.02
C ARG A 57 -2.50 12.81 -1.94
N ILE A 58 -2.05 13.87 -1.28
CA ILE A 58 -1.09 13.78 -0.19
C ILE A 58 -1.69 13.13 1.06
N HIS A 59 -2.93 13.47 1.41
CA HIS A 59 -3.66 12.92 2.56
C HIS A 59 -5.18 13.02 2.35
N GLY A 60 -5.95 12.14 2.99
CA GLY A 60 -7.40 12.18 3.04
C GLY A 60 -8.08 11.42 1.90
N SER A 61 -9.36 11.67 1.67
CA SER A 61 -10.16 11.03 0.62
C SER A 61 -10.84 12.07 -0.25
N GLY A 62 -11.14 11.75 -1.51
CA GLY A 62 -11.99 12.64 -2.31
C GLY A 62 -12.62 12.02 -3.53
N ASP A 63 -12.61 10.70 -3.60
CA ASP A 63 -13.73 9.91 -4.13
C ASP A 63 -14.67 9.44 -2.98
N LEU A 64 -14.42 9.88 -1.73
CA LEU A 64 -15.06 9.44 -0.47
C LEU A 64 -14.94 7.94 -0.16
N ARG A 65 -14.30 7.17 -1.04
CA ARG A 65 -14.15 5.71 -0.95
C ARG A 65 -12.75 5.31 -0.55
N THR A 66 -11.74 6.02 -1.05
CA THR A 66 -10.32 5.71 -0.87
C THR A 66 -9.68 6.75 0.04
N TRP A 67 -9.22 6.32 1.21
CA TRP A 67 -8.49 7.16 2.15
C TRP A 67 -6.99 6.99 1.98
N PHE A 68 -6.27 8.11 1.85
CA PHE A 68 -4.82 8.14 1.71
C PHE A 68 -4.17 8.61 3.02
N PRO A 69 -3.31 7.78 3.65
CA PRO A 69 -2.40 8.23 4.70
C PRO A 69 -1.49 9.34 4.17
N CYS A 70 -0.98 10.18 5.06
CA CYS A 70 -0.15 11.32 4.70
C CYS A 70 1.22 10.88 4.17
N ASP A 71 1.49 11.16 2.88
CA ASP A 71 2.82 11.02 2.23
C ASP A 71 3.13 12.24 1.37
N TRP A 72 3.99 13.14 1.85
CA TRP A 72 4.45 14.32 1.11
C TRP A 72 5.27 13.97 -0.13
N ARG A 73 5.92 12.81 -0.14
CA ARG A 73 6.75 12.35 -1.26
C ARG A 73 5.94 11.54 -2.27
N ARG A 74 4.62 11.43 -2.08
CA ARG A 74 3.75 10.65 -2.95
C ARG A 74 3.90 10.97 -4.43
N PRO A 75 4.02 12.24 -4.86
CA PRO A 75 4.25 12.57 -6.27
C PRO A 75 5.51 11.93 -6.86
N TRP A 76 6.51 11.58 -6.06
CA TRP A 76 7.75 10.94 -6.53
C TRP A 76 7.73 9.41 -6.44
N ARG A 77 6.63 8.83 -5.98
CA ARG A 77 6.41 7.37 -5.99
C ARG A 77 5.95 6.95 -7.39
N ASP A 78 6.27 5.72 -7.77
CA ASP A 78 5.90 5.11 -9.05
C ASP A 78 4.83 4.00 -8.88
N ARG A 79 4.46 3.69 -7.64
CA ARG A 79 3.45 2.68 -7.29
C ARG A 79 2.55 3.20 -6.18
N THR A 80 1.26 2.96 -6.34
CA THR A 80 0.23 3.17 -5.32
C THR A 80 -0.46 1.84 -5.10
N TYR A 81 -0.71 1.52 -3.85
CA TYR A 81 -1.41 0.31 -3.44
C TYR A 81 -2.79 0.69 -2.94
N ILE A 82 -3.83 0.01 -3.41
CA ILE A 82 -5.20 0.17 -2.90
C ILE A 82 -5.59 -1.09 -2.15
N LEU A 83 -5.70 -0.98 -0.84
CA LEU A 83 -6.12 -2.05 0.05
C LEU A 83 -7.62 -1.97 0.30
N SER A 84 -8.30 -3.09 0.08
CA SER A 84 -9.69 -3.31 0.48
C SER A 84 -9.72 -4.25 1.69
N GLU A 85 -10.42 -3.85 2.74
CA GLU A 85 -10.66 -4.69 3.92
C GLU A 85 -12.00 -5.41 3.73
N ARG A 86 -12.06 -6.68 4.12
CA ARG A 86 -13.30 -7.46 4.19
C ARG A 86 -14.33 -6.69 5.00
N TRP A 87 -15.56 -6.61 4.48
CA TRP A 87 -16.71 -5.97 5.13
C TRP A 87 -16.61 -4.45 5.33
N LYS A 88 -15.60 -3.77 4.77
CA LYS A 88 -15.49 -2.31 4.83
C LYS A 88 -15.58 -1.69 3.44
N ARG A 89 -16.44 -0.67 3.32
CA ARG A 89 -16.56 0.12 2.08
C ARG A 89 -15.37 1.04 1.82
N ARG A 90 -14.71 1.51 2.89
CA ARG A 90 -13.57 2.44 2.80
C ARG A 90 -12.30 1.65 2.50
N ARG A 91 -11.61 2.05 1.43
CA ARG A 91 -10.32 1.52 1.00
C ARG A 91 -9.19 2.37 1.56
N VAL A 92 -8.01 1.77 1.68
CA VAL A 92 -6.78 2.49 2.05
C VAL A 92 -5.87 2.54 0.83
N GLY A 93 -5.69 3.73 0.28
CA GLY A 93 -4.71 3.94 -0.76
C GLY A 93 -3.38 4.39 -0.14
N PHE A 94 -2.27 3.73 -0.43
CA PHE A 94 -1.00 4.04 0.22
C PHE A 94 0.20 3.84 -0.71
N THR A 95 1.34 4.31 -0.25
CA THR A 95 2.64 4.21 -0.91
C THR A 95 3.68 3.70 0.08
N VAL A 96 4.78 3.19 -0.46
CA VAL A 96 5.91 2.66 0.33
C VAL A 96 7.22 3.24 -0.21
N GLU A 97 8.26 3.20 0.59
CA GLU A 97 9.58 3.74 0.21
C GLU A 97 10.38 2.81 -0.69
N ASN A 98 10.24 1.50 -0.51
CA ASN A 98 10.91 0.47 -1.32
C ASN A 98 9.87 -0.53 -1.84
N PRO A 99 9.26 -0.26 -3.01
CA PRO A 99 8.18 -1.07 -3.55
C PRO A 99 8.62 -2.49 -3.92
N GLU A 100 9.87 -2.67 -4.38
CA GLU A 100 10.42 -3.99 -4.72
C GLU A 100 10.46 -4.89 -3.49
N ARG A 101 11.01 -4.38 -2.37
CA ARG A 101 11.07 -5.12 -1.11
C ARG A 101 9.68 -5.36 -0.54
N PHE A 102 8.78 -4.38 -0.63
CA PHE A 102 7.41 -4.55 -0.16
C PHE A 102 6.67 -5.67 -0.92
N GLU A 103 6.76 -5.68 -2.25
CA GLU A 103 6.16 -6.72 -3.10
C GLU A 103 6.78 -8.10 -2.86
N GLN A 104 8.09 -8.19 -2.61
CA GLN A 104 8.74 -9.44 -2.20
C GLN A 104 8.15 -10.02 -0.91
N VAL A 105 7.93 -9.17 0.11
CA VAL A 105 7.36 -9.59 1.40
C VAL A 105 5.89 -9.99 1.24
N ILE A 106 5.11 -9.22 0.47
CA ILE A 106 3.73 -9.55 0.13
C ILE A 106 3.62 -10.92 -0.56
N ALA A 107 4.48 -11.17 -1.57
CA ALA A 107 4.51 -12.43 -2.29
C ALA A 107 4.90 -13.60 -1.37
N THR A 108 5.91 -13.40 -0.53
CA THR A 108 6.34 -14.37 0.49
C THR A 108 5.21 -14.72 1.47
N ARG A 109 4.37 -13.74 1.80
CA ARG A 109 3.20 -13.88 2.69
C ARG A 109 1.95 -14.37 1.97
N LYS A 110 1.97 -14.52 0.63
CA LYS A 110 0.83 -14.93 -0.20
C LYS A 110 -0.42 -14.07 0.01
N LEU A 111 -0.24 -12.75 0.18
CA LEU A 111 -1.37 -11.83 0.29
C LEU A 111 -2.10 -11.71 -1.07
N PRO A 112 -3.42 -11.47 -1.07
CA PRO A 112 -4.21 -11.38 -2.29
C PRO A 112 -3.88 -10.08 -3.04
N VAL A 113 -3.12 -10.21 -4.14
CA VAL A 113 -2.65 -9.06 -4.92
C VAL A 113 -3.16 -9.14 -6.35
N THR A 114 -3.66 -8.01 -6.83
CA THR A 114 -4.06 -7.83 -8.24
C THR A 114 -3.23 -6.69 -8.84
N GLN A 115 -2.70 -6.89 -10.04
CA GLN A 115 -2.07 -5.79 -10.78
C GLN A 115 -3.16 -5.08 -11.58
N GLN A 116 -3.28 -3.76 -11.45
CA GLN A 116 -4.12 -3.00 -12.37
C GLN A 116 -3.29 -2.73 -13.64
N PRO A 117 -3.81 -3.02 -14.85
CA PRO A 117 -3.13 -2.65 -16.07
C PRO A 117 -2.98 -1.13 -16.16
N PRO A 118 -1.90 -0.62 -16.77
CA PRO A 118 -1.75 0.81 -17.00
C PRO A 118 -2.97 1.33 -17.77
N LYS A 119 -3.58 2.42 -17.29
CA LYS A 119 -4.63 3.13 -18.03
C LYS A 119 -4.07 3.54 -19.40
N GLY A 120 -4.58 2.93 -20.47
CA GLY A 120 -4.12 3.18 -21.84
C GLY A 120 -4.03 1.94 -22.74
N GLN A 121 -4.21 0.72 -22.20
CA GLN A 121 -4.22 -0.50 -23.01
C GLN A 121 -5.66 -0.99 -23.22
N ILE A 122 -6.22 -0.58 -24.35
CA ILE A 122 -7.52 -1.01 -24.89
C ILE A 122 -7.30 -2.40 -25.52
N TRP A 123 -8.16 -3.37 -25.22
CA TRP A 123 -8.29 -4.60 -26.02
C TRP A 123 -9.22 -4.32 -27.21
#